data_AF-A0A354SLE6-F1
#
_entry.id   AF-A0A354SLE6-F1
#
_cell.length_a   1.000
_cell.length_b   1.000
_cell.length_c   1.000
_cell.angle_alpha   90.00
_cell.angle_beta   90.00
_cell.angle_gamma   90.00
#
_symmetry.space_group_name_H-M   'P 1'
#
loop_
_entity.id
_entity.type
_entity.pdbx_description
1 polymer ?
#
loop_
_entity_poly.entity_id
_entity_poly.type
_entity_poly.pdbx_seq_one_letter_code
_entity_poly.pdbx_strand_id
1 'polypeptide(L)'
;MEEADVHYDAPTDYGETLRNFKKDYMELLTKKTTLIIVGDGRSNYMNPEDAILGAMRDRCRRVIWLNPEPENLWGTGDSEIKTYTHHCHEIRPCRNVNQLVTFIEELVL
;
A
#
# COMPACT_ATOMS: atom_id res chain seq x y z
N MET A 1 14.58 2.82 -21.76
CA MET A 1 13.99 2.79 -20.41
C MET A 1 15.15 3.08 -19.49
N GLU A 2 15.23 4.30 -18.98
CA GLU A 2 16.25 4.65 -17.97
C GLU A 2 16.01 3.72 -16.77
N GLU A 3 17.04 3.03 -16.29
CA GLU A 3 16.97 2.29 -15.04
C GLU A 3 16.59 3.31 -13.95
N ALA A 4 15.50 3.03 -13.24
CA ALA A 4 15.18 3.81 -12.05
C ALA A 4 16.37 3.67 -11.08
N ASP A 5 16.82 4.79 -10.52
CA ASP A 5 17.85 4.80 -9.48
C ASP A 5 17.24 4.22 -8.20
N VAL A 6 17.23 2.88 -8.12
CA VAL A 6 16.63 2.11 -7.02
C VAL A 6 17.72 1.68 -6.06
N HIS A 7 17.74 2.29 -4.87
CA HIS A 7 18.60 1.88 -3.78
C HIS A 7 18.05 0.61 -3.11
N TYR A 8 18.46 -0.56 -3.60
CA TYR A 8 18.00 -1.87 -3.09
C TYR A 8 18.31 -2.14 -1.62
N ASP A 9 19.31 -1.45 -1.05
CA ASP A 9 19.73 -1.62 0.35
C ASP A 9 19.09 -0.63 1.33
N ALA A 10 18.31 0.33 0.82
CA ALA A 10 17.64 1.30 1.68
C ALA A 10 16.39 0.65 2.32
N PRO A 11 16.23 0.73 3.65
CA PRO A 11 15.02 0.24 4.30
C PRO A 11 13.81 1.05 3.83
N THR A 12 12.73 0.36 3.49
CA THR A 12 11.46 0.98 3.10
C THR A 12 10.89 1.85 4.24
N ASP A 13 10.66 3.13 3.99
CA ASP A 13 9.83 4.02 4.83
C ASP A 13 8.47 4.26 4.14
N TYR A 14 7.44 3.52 4.58
CA TYR A 14 6.06 3.74 4.12
C TYR A 14 5.53 5.11 4.54
N GLY A 15 5.91 5.60 5.73
CA GLY A 15 5.51 6.91 6.22
C GLY A 15 6.07 8.03 5.35
N GLU A 16 7.33 7.94 4.94
CA GLU A 16 7.93 8.88 3.98
C GLU A 16 7.21 8.85 2.63
N THR A 17 6.94 7.64 2.13
CA THR A 17 6.20 7.47 0.87
C THR A 17 4.81 8.14 0.93
N LEU A 18 4.09 7.95 2.03
CA LEU A 18 2.78 8.58 2.26
C LEU A 18 2.90 10.10 2.41
N ARG A 19 3.90 10.61 3.14
CA ARG A 19 4.16 12.06 3.27
C ARG A 19 4.46 12.71 1.91
N ASN A 20 5.30 12.06 1.10
CA ASN A 20 5.66 12.54 -0.24
C ASN A 20 4.42 12.53 -1.17
N PHE A 21 3.64 11.45 -1.15
CA PHE A 21 2.39 11.41 -1.91
C PHE A 21 1.42 12.51 -1.46
N LYS A 22 1.27 12.68 -0.15
CA LYS A 22 0.39 13.71 0.43
C LYS A 22 0.75 15.11 -0.07
N LYS A 23 2.05 15.38 -0.13
CA LYS A 23 2.61 16.68 -0.51
C LYS A 23 2.38 17.00 -1.99
N ASP A 24 2.63 16.02 -2.86
CA ASP A 24 2.79 16.29 -4.29
C ASP A 24 1.64 15.77 -5.17
N TYR A 25 0.77 14.89 -4.67
CA TYR A 25 -0.17 14.13 -5.53
C TYR A 25 -1.60 13.92 -4.99
N MET A 26 -2.00 14.56 -3.87
CA MET A 26 -3.33 14.33 -3.26
C MET A 26 -4.52 14.71 -4.13
N GLU A 27 -4.33 15.67 -5.02
CA GLU A 27 -5.33 16.13 -5.98
C GLU A 27 -5.68 15.08 -7.04
N LEU A 28 -4.78 14.13 -7.32
CA LEU A 28 -5.05 12.99 -8.20
C LEU A 28 -6.09 12.02 -7.60
N LEU A 29 -6.24 12.03 -6.28
CA LEU A 29 -7.22 11.21 -5.58
C LEU A 29 -8.60 11.86 -5.62
N THR A 30 -9.53 11.17 -6.26
CA THR A 30 -10.93 11.57 -6.41
C THR A 30 -11.86 10.40 -6.13
N LYS A 31 -13.17 10.67 -6.06
CA LYS A 31 -14.21 9.64 -5.90
C LYS A 31 -14.36 8.72 -7.11
N LYS A 32 -13.55 8.90 -8.16
CA LYS A 32 -13.43 7.98 -9.30
C LYS A 32 -12.15 7.14 -9.24
N THR A 33 -11.23 7.44 -8.34
CA THR A 33 -9.91 6.80 -8.23
C THR A 33 -9.98 5.54 -7.35
N THR A 34 -9.43 4.44 -7.85
CA THR A 34 -9.07 3.27 -7.04
C THR A 34 -7.58 3.31 -6.77
N LEU A 35 -7.19 3.46 -5.50
CA LEU A 35 -5.80 3.41 -5.07
C LEU A 35 -5.41 1.95 -4.78
N ILE A 36 -4.37 1.47 -5.44
CA ILE A 36 -3.80 0.13 -5.20
C ILE A 36 -2.38 0.32 -4.64
N ILE A 37 -2.14 -0.22 -3.46
CA ILE A 37 -0.82 -0.24 -2.81
C ILE A 37 -0.29 -1.66 -2.90
N VAL A 38 0.97 -1.81 -3.30
CA VAL A 38 1.66 -3.10 -3.38
C VAL A 38 2.86 -3.04 -2.45
N GLY A 39 2.88 -3.88 -1.41
CA GLY A 39 3.93 -3.86 -0.40
C GLY A 39 3.64 -4.73 0.81
N ASP A 40 4.68 -5.12 1.54
CA ASP A 40 4.62 -5.98 2.73
C ASP A 40 4.11 -5.28 4.01
N GLY A 41 4.07 -3.94 4.00
CA GLY A 41 3.73 -3.13 5.17
C GLY A 41 4.76 -3.18 6.29
N ARG A 42 6.02 -3.58 6.01
CA ARG A 42 7.12 -3.53 6.98
C ARG A 42 7.66 -2.11 7.09
N SER A 43 7.51 -1.50 8.26
CA SER A 43 7.87 -0.10 8.49
C SER A 43 9.33 0.09 8.86
N ASN A 44 10.11 -0.97 9.08
CA ASN A 44 11.45 -0.91 9.66
C ASN A 44 11.47 -0.10 10.98
N TYR A 45 10.41 -0.25 11.78
CA TYR A 45 10.15 0.47 13.03
C TYR A 45 9.98 1.99 12.90
N MET A 46 9.83 2.52 11.69
CA MET A 46 9.48 3.91 11.45
C MET A 46 7.98 4.14 11.65
N ASN A 47 7.58 5.41 11.82
CA ASN A 47 6.17 5.76 11.99
C ASN A 47 5.39 5.40 10.71
N PRO A 48 4.32 4.58 10.78
CA PRO A 48 3.53 4.21 9.62
C PRO A 48 2.76 5.38 8.98
N GLU A 49 2.51 6.47 9.71
CA GLU A 49 1.74 7.64 9.22
C GLU A 49 0.38 7.24 8.61
N ASP A 50 -0.27 6.23 9.18
CA ASP A 50 -1.51 5.62 8.68
C ASP A 50 -2.66 6.64 8.55
N ALA A 51 -2.69 7.68 9.38
CA ALA A 51 -3.63 8.79 9.25
C ALA A 51 -3.57 9.48 7.88
N ILE A 52 -2.41 9.49 7.21
CA ILE A 52 -2.29 9.98 5.83
C ILE A 52 -3.04 9.07 4.87
N LEU A 53 -2.90 7.75 5.03
CA LEU A 53 -3.67 6.79 4.24
C LEU A 53 -5.19 6.93 4.49
N GLY A 54 -5.60 7.26 5.72
CA GLY A 54 -6.97 7.64 6.03
C GLY A 54 -7.45 8.86 5.24
N ALA A 55 -6.64 9.92 5.16
CA ALA A 55 -6.96 11.09 4.34
C ALA A 55 -7.01 10.77 2.83
N MET A 56 -6.17 9.85 2.35
CA MET A 56 -6.21 9.36 0.97
C MET A 56 -7.50 8.58 0.71
N ARG A 57 -7.87 7.67 1.62
CA ARG A 57 -9.13 6.90 1.58
C ARG A 57 -10.35 7.81 1.49
N ASP A 58 -10.37 8.89 2.26
CA ASP A 58 -11.47 9.86 2.26
C ASP A 58 -11.65 10.58 0.92
N ARG A 59 -10.65 10.55 0.04
CA ARG A 59 -10.73 11.12 -1.32
C ARG A 59 -11.03 10.05 -2.36
N CYS A 60 -10.52 8.84 -2.19
CA CYS A 60 -10.68 7.73 -3.15
C CYS A 60 -12.09 7.12 -3.17
N ARG A 61 -12.38 6.37 -4.24
CA ARG A 61 -13.51 5.43 -4.32
C ARG A 61 -13.23 4.16 -3.52
N ARG A 62 -12.02 3.62 -3.67
CA ARG A 62 -11.58 2.36 -3.07
C ARG A 62 -10.07 2.44 -2.81
N VAL A 63 -9.63 1.80 -1.75
CA VAL A 63 -8.22 1.63 -1.37
C VAL A 63 -8.01 0.14 -1.18
N ILE A 64 -7.07 -0.43 -1.93
CA ILE A 64 -6.76 -1.85 -1.93
C ILE A 64 -5.27 -2.02 -1.64
N TRP A 65 -4.93 -2.93 -0.73
CA TRP A 65 -3.54 -3.27 -0.43
C TRP A 65 -3.26 -4.74 -0.80
N LEU A 66 -2.26 -4.95 -1.65
CA LEU A 66 -1.76 -6.27 -2.03
C LEU A 66 -0.45 -6.53 -1.30
N ASN A 67 -0.46 -7.52 -0.39
CA ASN A 67 0.69 -7.82 0.47
C ASN A 67 1.36 -9.15 0.05
N PRO A 68 2.66 -9.16 -0.30
CA PRO A 68 3.37 -10.36 -0.74
C PRO A 68 3.71 -11.35 0.40
N GLU A 69 3.57 -10.93 1.65
CA GLU A 69 3.77 -11.80 2.81
C GLU A 69 2.56 -12.69 3.08
N PRO A 70 2.77 -13.90 3.62
CA PRO A 70 1.66 -14.68 4.15
C PRO A 70 1.00 -13.97 5.32
N GLU A 71 -0.33 -14.11 5.41
CA GLU A 71 -1.15 -13.46 6.46
C GLU A 71 -0.72 -13.81 7.88
N ASN A 72 -0.12 -14.99 8.12
CA ASN A 72 0.36 -15.36 9.45
C ASN A 72 1.56 -14.52 9.93
N LEU A 73 2.24 -13.80 9.03
CA LEU A 73 3.31 -12.86 9.38
C LEU A 73 2.81 -11.43 9.60
N TRP A 74 1.54 -11.15 9.27
CA TRP A 74 0.99 -9.80 9.36
C TRP A 74 0.86 -9.34 10.81
N GLY A 75 1.45 -8.19 11.12
CA GLY A 75 1.54 -7.68 12.49
C GLY A 75 2.56 -8.41 13.35
N THR A 76 3.54 -9.11 12.75
CA THR A 76 4.72 -9.63 13.44
C THR A 76 5.94 -8.74 13.17
N GLY A 77 6.82 -8.60 14.17
CA GLY A 77 7.99 -7.72 14.07
C GLY A 77 7.58 -6.27 13.84
N ASP A 78 8.10 -5.70 12.75
CA ASP A 78 7.86 -4.33 12.29
C ASP A 78 6.73 -4.22 11.24
N SER A 79 5.91 -5.25 11.08
CA SER A 79 4.77 -5.24 10.17
C SER A 79 3.64 -4.34 10.71
N GLU A 80 3.37 -3.24 10.03
CA GLU A 80 2.32 -2.26 10.36
C GLU A 80 1.03 -2.48 9.56
N ILE A 81 0.91 -3.61 8.86
CA ILE A 81 -0.23 -3.88 7.99
C ILE A 81 -1.58 -3.79 8.71
N LYS A 82 -1.65 -4.17 10.00
CA LYS A 82 -2.86 -4.06 10.83
C LYS A 82 -3.31 -2.60 11.00
N THR A 83 -2.35 -1.69 11.15
CA THR A 83 -2.59 -0.25 11.26
C THR A 83 -3.18 0.27 9.94
N TYR A 84 -2.62 -0.11 8.80
CA TYR A 84 -3.13 0.28 7.49
C TYR A 84 -4.50 -0.34 7.15
N THR A 85 -4.83 -1.54 7.67
CA THR A 85 -6.12 -2.21 7.45
C THR A 85 -7.33 -1.32 7.74
N HIS A 86 -7.25 -0.47 8.77
CA HIS A 86 -8.35 0.42 9.13
C HIS A 86 -8.70 1.44 8.04
N HIS A 87 -7.78 1.71 7.13
CA HIS A 87 -7.95 2.68 6.04
C HIS A 87 -8.14 2.01 4.67
N CYS A 88 -8.06 0.69 4.60
CA CYS A 88 -8.25 -0.08 3.37
C CYS A 88 -9.70 -0.57 3.25
N HIS A 89 -10.20 -0.62 2.02
CA HIS A 89 -11.47 -1.31 1.72
C HIS A 89 -11.24 -2.81 1.59
N GLU A 90 -10.04 -3.19 1.15
CA GLU A 90 -9.61 -4.56 0.98
C GLU A 90 -8.10 -4.66 1.20
N ILE A 91 -7.67 -5.68 1.92
CA ILE A 91 -6.28 -6.12 1.96
C ILE A 91 -6.27 -7.60 1.58
N ARG A 92 -5.36 -7.97 0.67
CA ARG A 92 -5.28 -9.33 0.14
C ARG A 92 -3.83 -9.81 0.07
N PRO A 93 -3.54 -11.06 0.46
CA PRO A 93 -2.24 -11.66 0.17
C PRO A 93 -2.08 -11.86 -1.34
N CYS A 94 -0.98 -11.35 -1.89
CA CYS A 94 -0.64 -11.43 -3.31
C CYS A 94 0.86 -11.68 -3.47
N ARG A 95 1.22 -12.97 -3.38
CA ARG A 95 2.58 -13.49 -3.22
C ARG A 95 3.20 -13.97 -4.53
N ASN A 96 2.39 -14.06 -5.60
CA ASN A 96 2.83 -14.52 -6.91
C ASN A 96 1.97 -13.92 -8.02
N VAL A 97 2.45 -14.07 -9.26
CA VAL A 97 1.81 -13.51 -10.46
C VAL A 97 0.41 -14.07 -10.67
N ASN A 98 0.15 -15.35 -10.39
CA ASN A 98 -1.18 -15.93 -10.56
C ASN A 98 -2.20 -15.25 -9.64
N GLN A 99 -1.84 -14.99 -8.38
CA GLN A 99 -2.70 -14.25 -7.44
C GLN A 99 -2.95 -12.81 -7.89
N LEU A 100 -1.93 -12.15 -8.45
CA LEU A 100 -2.09 -10.81 -9.02
C LEU A 100 -3.05 -10.83 -10.21
N VAL A 101 -2.90 -11.80 -11.13
CA VAL A 101 -3.79 -11.96 -12.29
C VAL A 101 -5.22 -12.17 -11.83
N THR A 102 -5.47 -13.11 -10.91
CA THR A 102 -6.81 -13.35 -10.36
C THR A 102 -7.40 -12.10 -9.71
N PHE A 103 -6.60 -11.34 -8.94
CA PHE A 103 -7.07 -10.08 -8.35
C PHE A 103 -7.47 -9.06 -9.43
N ILE A 104 -6.68 -8.92 -10.50
CA ILE A 104 -6.99 -7.99 -11.58
C ILE A 104 -8.26 -8.40 -12.33
N GLU A 105 -8.45 -9.71 -12.60
CA GLU A 105 -9.69 -10.23 -13.21
C GLU A 105 -10.92 -9.90 -12.36
N GLU A 106 -10.85 -10.08 -11.04
CA GLU A 106 -11.92 -9.73 -10.11
C GLU A 106 -12.17 -8.21 -9.97
N LEU A 107 -11.16 -7.38 -10.22
CA LEU A 107 -11.28 -5.93 -10.12
C LEU A 107 -12.04 -5.31 -11.31
N VAL A 108 -11.94 -5.92 -12.49
CA VAL A 108 -12.54 -5.43 -13.74
C VAL A 108 -13.98 -5.89 -13.93
N LEU A 109 -14.37 -7.00 -13.28
CA LEU A 109 -15.73 -7.56 -13.26
C LEU A 109 -16.63 -6.84 -12.24
#